data_AF-A0A4R4NX76-F1
#
_entry.id   AF-A0A4R4NX76-F1
#
_cell.length_a   1.000
_cell.length_b   1.000
_cell.length_c   1.000
_cell.angle_alpha   90.00
_cell.angle_beta   90.00
_cell.angle_gamma   90.00
#
_symmetry.space_group_name_H-M   'P 1'
#
loop_
_entity.id
_entity.type
_entity.pdbx_description
1 polymer ?
#
loop_
_entity_poly.entity_id
_entity_poly.type
_entity_poly.pdbx_seq_one_letter_code
_entity_poly.pdbx_strand_id
1 'polypeptide(L)'
;MPPRHAPGEPEPGSPQDKAVPPGIRPDARFANRPDVLRSDIPSGGTMTARGAARVYAALLGHVDGVELVSPARLADMAAVHYEGLDEVMGMTATWAFGFSTFRPGGVLSRPGSTLGMVGMNGSAAYADIDSGVAVAVMRNRFSPDMAAASRIDRIVGDLLPAQNRSE
;
A
#
# COMPACT_ATOMS: atom_id res chain seq x y z
N MET A 1 -3.33 -8.63 -14.20
CA MET A 1 -4.71 -8.74 -13.68
C MET A 1 -4.62 -9.35 -12.29
N PRO A 2 -5.14 -8.75 -11.21
CA PRO A 2 -5.11 -9.40 -9.91
C PRO A 2 -6.03 -10.65 -9.93
N PRO A 3 -5.70 -11.70 -9.16
CA PRO A 3 -6.47 -12.95 -9.14
C PRO A 3 -7.93 -12.73 -8.72
N ARG A 4 -8.85 -13.52 -9.32
CA ARG A 4 -10.33 -13.42 -9.15
C ARG A 4 -10.86 -14.05 -7.86
N HIS A 5 -9.98 -14.62 -7.03
CA HIS A 5 -10.33 -15.21 -5.74
C HIS A 5 -9.38 -14.67 -4.67
N ALA A 6 -9.90 -14.55 -3.44
CA ALA A 6 -9.06 -14.46 -2.26
C ALA A 6 -7.96 -15.53 -2.35
N PRO A 7 -6.69 -15.23 -2.06
CA PRO A 7 -5.71 -16.29 -1.91
C PRO A 7 -6.26 -17.31 -0.91
N GLY A 8 -6.20 -18.59 -1.26
CA GLY A 8 -6.54 -19.67 -0.32
C GLY A 8 -5.59 -19.65 0.87
N GLU A 9 -5.85 -20.49 1.88
CA GLU A 9 -4.87 -20.64 2.95
C GLU A 9 -3.51 -21.06 2.37
N PRO A 10 -2.40 -20.50 2.88
CA PRO A 10 -1.07 -20.96 2.52
C PRO A 10 -0.92 -22.47 2.68
N GLU A 11 -0.24 -23.12 1.73
CA GLU A 11 0.10 -24.54 1.85
C GLU A 11 0.95 -24.78 3.11
N PRO A 12 0.65 -25.80 3.94
CA PRO A 12 1.41 -26.09 5.14
C PRO A 12 2.91 -26.23 4.88
N GLY A 13 3.74 -25.50 5.64
CA GLY A 13 5.20 -25.52 5.50
C GLY A 13 5.78 -24.69 4.34
N SER A 14 4.92 -24.08 3.51
CA SER A 14 5.34 -23.10 2.51
C SER A 14 5.99 -21.86 3.16
N PRO A 15 6.77 -21.06 2.40
CA PRO A 15 7.28 -19.79 2.89
C PRO A 15 6.18 -18.87 3.46
N GLN A 16 5.01 -18.82 2.84
CA GLN A 16 3.86 -18.02 3.30
C GLN A 16 3.31 -18.51 4.64
N ASP A 17 3.15 -19.83 4.80
CA ASP A 17 2.68 -20.43 6.06
C ASP A 17 3.67 -20.17 7.21
N LYS A 18 4.97 -20.20 6.93
CA LYS A 18 6.03 -19.88 7.90
C LYS A 18 6.07 -18.40 8.26
N ALA A 19 5.86 -17.51 7.28
CA ALA A 19 5.86 -16.06 7.49
C ALA A 19 4.64 -15.59 8.31
N VAL A 20 3.48 -16.23 8.12
CA VAL A 20 2.24 -15.88 8.81
C VAL A 20 1.55 -17.16 9.34
N PRO A 21 2.03 -17.72 10.47
CA PRO A 21 1.47 -18.95 11.02
C PRO A 21 0.01 -18.76 11.49
N PRO A 22 -0.79 -19.84 11.58
CA PRO A 22 -2.23 -19.78 11.84
C PRO A 22 -2.68 -18.87 13.00
N GLY A 23 -1.92 -18.81 14.09
CA GLY A 23 -2.27 -18.01 15.28
C GLY A 23 -2.21 -16.49 15.08
N ILE A 24 -1.57 -16.01 14.01
CA ILE A 24 -1.42 -14.57 13.69
C ILE A 24 -1.90 -14.22 12.28
N ARG A 25 -2.57 -15.14 11.58
CA ARG A 25 -3.15 -14.85 10.27
C ARG A 25 -4.16 -13.71 10.39
N PRO A 26 -3.99 -12.61 9.64
CA PRO A 26 -4.91 -11.49 9.71
C PRO A 26 -6.30 -11.87 9.21
N ASP A 27 -7.29 -11.73 10.08
CA ASP A 27 -8.71 -11.79 9.75
C ASP A 27 -9.48 -10.73 10.57
N ALA A 28 -10.81 -10.70 10.42
CA ALA A 28 -11.64 -9.77 11.19
C ALA A 28 -11.53 -10.03 12.69
N ARG A 29 -11.41 -11.28 13.14
CA ARG A 29 -11.35 -11.61 14.58
C ARG A 29 -10.04 -11.11 15.18
N PHE A 30 -8.92 -11.39 14.53
CA PHE A 30 -7.58 -10.94 14.89
C PHE A 30 -7.50 -9.42 14.93
N ALA A 31 -8.02 -8.73 13.92
CA ALA A 31 -8.02 -7.26 13.86
C ALA A 31 -8.88 -6.60 14.95
N ASN A 32 -9.88 -7.31 15.50
CA ASN A 32 -10.75 -6.81 16.57
C ASN A 32 -10.27 -7.21 17.99
N ARG A 33 -9.13 -7.89 18.12
CA ARG A 33 -8.59 -8.30 19.42
C ARG A 33 -8.07 -7.09 20.21
N PRO A 34 -8.51 -6.87 21.47
CA PRO A 34 -8.07 -5.72 22.27
C PRO A 34 -6.57 -5.69 22.60
N ASP A 35 -5.91 -6.85 22.65
CA ASP A 35 -4.46 -6.94 22.86
C ASP A 35 -3.69 -6.56 21.58
N VAL A 36 -4.16 -7.01 20.41
CA VAL A 36 -3.61 -6.62 19.11
C VAL A 36 -3.76 -5.10 18.87
N LEU A 37 -4.94 -4.53 19.13
CA LEU A 37 -5.21 -3.10 18.96
C LEU A 37 -4.39 -2.18 19.88
N ARG A 38 -3.83 -2.73 20.96
CA ARG A 38 -3.02 -1.98 21.94
C ARG A 38 -1.53 -2.33 21.88
N SER A 39 -1.14 -3.16 20.93
CA SER A 39 0.24 -3.59 20.75
C SER A 39 0.89 -2.82 19.59
N ASP A 40 2.17 -2.51 19.75
CA ASP A 40 3.00 -1.92 18.70
C ASP A 40 3.44 -3.04 17.73
N ILE A 41 2.61 -3.31 16.73
CA ILE A 41 2.89 -4.26 15.65
C ILE A 41 3.02 -3.45 14.35
N PRO A 42 4.21 -2.94 13.98
CA PRO A 42 4.35 -1.98 12.88
C PRO A 42 3.95 -2.49 11.49
N SER A 43 3.88 -3.81 11.30
CA SER A 43 3.38 -4.44 10.07
C SER A 43 1.84 -4.46 9.97
N GLY A 44 1.14 -4.10 11.05
CA GLY A 44 -0.30 -3.90 11.10
C GLY A 44 -0.64 -2.51 11.66
N GLY A 45 -1.90 -2.10 11.56
CA GLY A 45 -2.29 -0.81 12.13
C GLY A 45 -3.78 -0.52 12.01
N THR A 46 -4.26 0.33 12.92
CA THR A 46 -5.61 0.89 12.90
C THR A 46 -5.52 2.38 12.64
N MET A 47 -6.10 2.83 11.54
CA MET A 47 -6.05 4.23 11.15
C MET A 47 -7.30 4.62 10.36
N THR A 48 -7.58 5.93 10.34
CA THR A 48 -8.63 6.48 9.48
C THR A 48 -8.09 6.75 8.09
N ALA A 49 -8.96 6.70 7.06
CA ALA A 49 -8.58 7.08 5.70
C ALA A 49 -8.03 8.52 5.66
N ARG A 50 -8.65 9.43 6.40
CA ARG A 50 -8.19 10.83 6.53
C ARG A 50 -6.78 10.93 7.09
N GLY A 51 -6.47 10.17 8.15
CA GLY A 51 -5.16 10.17 8.79
C GLY A 51 -4.08 9.66 7.84
N ALA A 52 -4.31 8.49 7.22
CA ALA A 52 -3.38 7.91 6.27
C ALA A 52 -3.15 8.82 5.06
N ALA A 53 -4.22 9.35 4.44
CA ALA A 53 -4.12 10.26 3.32
C ALA A 53 -3.35 11.54 3.69
N ARG A 54 -3.51 12.07 4.91
CA ARG A 54 -2.79 13.25 5.38
C ARG A 54 -1.29 13.01 5.51
N VAL A 55 -0.86 11.82 5.95
CA VAL A 55 0.57 11.45 6.01
C VAL A 55 1.16 11.43 4.60
N TYR A 56 0.52 10.75 3.66
CA TYR A 56 0.95 10.72 2.26
C TYR A 56 0.91 12.10 1.60
N ALA A 57 -0.09 12.93 1.91
CA ALA A 57 -0.17 14.30 1.43
C ALA A 57 0.97 15.17 1.99
N ALA A 58 1.35 14.98 3.25
CA ALA A 58 2.48 15.67 3.86
C ALA A 58 3.83 15.23 3.26
N LEU A 59 3.99 13.96 2.85
CA LEU A 59 5.15 13.52 2.09
C LEU A 59 5.27 14.26 0.75
N LEU A 60 4.15 14.59 0.11
CA LEU A 60 4.11 15.35 -1.14
C LEU A 60 4.17 16.87 -0.94
N GLY A 61 4.25 17.37 0.30
CA GLY A 61 4.31 18.80 0.60
C GLY A 61 2.96 19.53 0.55
N HIS A 62 1.83 18.81 0.57
CA HIS A 62 0.48 19.42 0.51
C HIS A 62 -0.07 19.90 1.85
N VAL A 63 0.68 19.74 2.94
CA VAL A 63 0.26 20.18 4.27
C VAL A 63 1.10 21.37 4.69
N ASP A 64 0.48 22.54 4.71
CA ASP A 64 1.15 23.82 5.01
C ASP A 64 1.97 23.75 6.31
N GLY A 65 3.23 24.18 6.21
CA GLY A 65 4.16 24.21 7.34
C GLY A 65 4.65 22.84 7.83
N VAL A 66 4.36 21.75 7.10
CA VAL A 66 4.81 20.39 7.44
C VAL A 66 5.73 19.84 6.36
N GLU A 67 7.00 19.63 6.71
CA GLU A 67 7.97 18.89 5.91
C GLU A 67 8.36 17.61 6.67
N LEU A 68 7.88 16.45 6.20
CA LEU A 68 8.22 15.16 6.83
C LEU A 68 9.61 14.66 6.39
N VAL A 69 9.94 14.88 5.13
CA VAL A 69 11.19 14.47 4.49
C VAL A 69 11.55 15.49 3.40
N SER A 70 12.84 15.62 3.09
CA SER A 70 13.27 16.48 1.99
C SER A 70 12.85 15.91 0.63
N PRO A 71 12.73 16.72 -0.44
CA PRO A 71 12.39 16.24 -1.77
C PRO A 71 13.35 15.15 -2.29
N ALA A 72 14.65 15.28 -2.00
CA ALA A 72 15.64 14.26 -2.34
C ALA A 72 15.37 12.92 -1.61
N ARG A 73 15.02 12.98 -0.32
CA ARG A 73 14.70 11.78 0.46
C ARG A 73 13.40 11.13 0.00
N LEU A 74 12.40 11.93 -0.39
CA LEU A 74 11.16 11.42 -0.98
C LEU A 74 11.44 10.65 -2.29
N ALA A 75 12.30 11.20 -3.15
CA ALA A 75 12.71 10.52 -4.38
C ALA A 75 13.44 9.20 -4.08
N ASP A 76 14.36 9.18 -3.10
CA ASP A 76 15.06 7.97 -2.66
C ASP A 76 14.11 6.90 -2.08
N MET A 77 13.10 7.35 -1.31
CA MET A 77 12.08 6.47 -0.72
C MET A 77 11.21 5.81 -1.78
N ALA A 78 10.91 6.52 -2.88
CA ALA A 78 10.08 6.02 -3.97
C ALA A 78 10.86 5.21 -5.01
N ALA A 79 12.17 5.42 -5.13
CA ALA A 79 13.03 4.72 -6.09
C ALA A 79 12.92 3.20 -5.96
N VAL A 80 13.02 2.48 -7.08
CA VAL A 80 13.03 1.02 -7.10
C VAL A 80 14.34 0.53 -6.51
N HIS A 81 14.26 -0.28 -5.45
CA HIS A 81 15.42 -0.87 -4.77
C HIS A 81 15.51 -2.38 -4.95
N TYR A 82 14.41 -3.02 -5.34
CA TYR A 82 14.36 -4.44 -5.63
C TYR A 82 13.38 -4.74 -6.76
N GLU A 83 13.79 -5.63 -7.66
CA GLU A 83 12.94 -6.23 -8.68
C GLU A 83 13.35 -7.69 -8.83
N GLY A 84 12.41 -8.62 -8.64
CA GLY A 84 12.71 -10.04 -8.66
C GLY A 84 11.59 -10.92 -8.12
N LEU A 85 11.89 -12.21 -7.93
CA LEU A 85 10.96 -13.16 -7.33
C LEU A 85 10.85 -12.92 -5.82
N ASP A 86 9.65 -12.56 -5.35
CA ASP A 86 9.35 -12.58 -3.92
C ASP A 86 9.26 -14.05 -3.46
N GLU A 87 10.26 -14.50 -2.69
CA GLU A 87 10.37 -15.89 -2.23
C GLU A 87 9.27 -16.30 -1.25
N VAL A 88 8.57 -15.34 -0.65
CA VAL A 88 7.40 -15.61 0.20
C VAL A 88 6.17 -15.72 -0.68
N MET A 89 5.89 -14.69 -1.48
CA MET A 89 4.67 -14.60 -2.29
C MET A 89 4.70 -15.49 -3.54
N GLY A 90 5.88 -15.97 -3.96
CA GLY A 90 6.07 -16.80 -5.15
C GLY A 90 5.78 -16.08 -6.47
N MET A 91 5.86 -14.75 -6.48
CA MET A 91 5.54 -13.92 -7.64
C MET A 91 6.58 -12.81 -7.83
N THR A 92 6.74 -12.32 -9.06
CA THR A 92 7.59 -11.16 -9.31
C THR A 92 7.04 -9.94 -8.58
N ALA A 93 7.91 -9.25 -7.84
CA ALA A 93 7.60 -8.04 -7.11
C ALA A 93 8.65 -6.96 -7.39
N THR A 94 8.20 -5.72 -7.33
CA THR A 94 9.04 -4.52 -7.37
C THR A 94 8.82 -3.75 -6.09
N TRP A 95 9.89 -3.46 -5.36
CA TRP A 95 9.84 -2.78 -4.08
C TRP A 95 10.71 -1.54 -4.07
N ALA A 96 10.19 -0.48 -3.47
CA ALA A 96 10.99 0.64 -3.00
C ALA A 96 11.40 0.39 -1.54
N PHE A 97 11.88 1.41 -0.82
CA PHE A 97 12.24 1.25 0.59
C PHE A 97 11.00 1.12 1.50
N GLY A 98 10.48 -0.10 1.62
CA GLY A 98 9.32 -0.42 2.45
C GLY A 98 7.96 -0.10 1.83
N PHE A 99 7.94 0.34 0.56
CA PHE A 99 6.72 0.74 -0.15
C PHE A 99 6.52 -0.07 -1.43
N SER A 100 5.26 -0.40 -1.69
CA SER A 100 4.81 -0.85 -3.01
C SER A 100 4.98 0.29 -4.02
N THR A 101 5.45 -0.07 -5.21
CA THR A 101 5.73 0.87 -6.32
C THR A 101 4.56 1.02 -7.29
N PHE A 102 3.39 0.47 -6.96
CA PHE A 102 2.23 0.46 -7.85
C PHE A 102 0.97 1.02 -7.19
N ARG A 103 0.08 1.55 -8.02
CA ARG A 103 -1.23 2.03 -7.61
C ARG A 103 -2.26 0.87 -7.65
N PRO A 104 -3.22 0.79 -6.71
CA PRO A 104 -4.13 -0.36 -6.58
C PRO A 104 -5.01 -0.66 -7.80
N GLY A 105 -5.28 0.33 -8.66
CA GLY A 105 -6.07 0.21 -9.89
C GLY A 105 -5.25 -0.02 -11.14
N GLY A 106 -3.92 -0.09 -11.02
CA GLY A 106 -2.99 -0.26 -12.15
C GLY A 106 -2.87 0.98 -13.02
N VAL A 107 -3.23 2.17 -12.51
CA VAL A 107 -2.95 3.43 -13.19
C VAL A 107 -1.42 3.57 -13.30
N LEU A 108 -0.95 3.82 -14.52
CA LEU A 108 0.48 3.90 -14.80
C LEU A 108 1.08 5.21 -14.27
N SER A 109 2.22 5.05 -13.60
CA SER A 109 3.12 6.13 -13.20
C SER A 109 4.53 5.76 -13.65
N ARG A 110 5.46 6.73 -13.75
CA ARG A 110 6.86 6.38 -14.01
C ARG A 110 7.40 5.47 -12.89
N PRO A 111 8.32 4.55 -13.18
CA PRO A 111 9.06 3.83 -12.16
C PRO A 111 9.68 4.81 -11.16
N GLY A 112 9.52 4.52 -9.87
CA GLY A 112 10.05 5.37 -8.79
C GLY A 112 9.22 6.61 -8.44
N SER A 113 7.95 6.69 -8.84
CA SER A 113 7.06 7.82 -8.48
C SER A 113 6.01 7.47 -7.42
N THR A 114 5.49 6.24 -7.46
CA THR A 114 4.47 5.79 -6.52
C THR A 114 5.11 5.16 -5.29
N LEU A 115 4.58 5.52 -4.11
CA LEU A 115 4.87 4.89 -2.82
C LEU A 115 3.56 4.57 -2.11
N GLY A 116 3.41 3.36 -1.59
CA GLY A 116 2.19 2.98 -0.88
C GLY A 116 2.24 1.59 -0.28
N MET A 117 1.08 1.12 0.16
CA MET A 117 0.89 -0.27 0.55
C MET A 117 -0.59 -0.67 0.40
N VAL A 118 -0.81 -1.94 0.08
CA VAL A 118 -2.13 -2.59 0.17
C VAL A 118 -2.16 -3.47 1.42
N GLY A 119 -3.27 -3.40 2.16
CA GLY A 119 -3.49 -4.19 3.36
C GLY A 119 -4.31 -5.44 3.06
N MET A 120 -4.10 -6.50 3.85
CA MET A 120 -4.80 -7.79 3.71
C MET A 120 -6.34 -7.68 3.74
N ASN A 121 -6.88 -6.64 4.39
CA ASN A 121 -8.32 -6.38 4.47
C ASN A 121 -8.88 -5.61 3.25
N GLY A 122 -8.07 -5.37 2.22
CA GLY A 122 -8.42 -4.61 1.02
C GLY A 122 -8.42 -3.09 1.20
N SER A 123 -7.85 -2.61 2.30
CA SER A 123 -7.48 -1.20 2.43
C SER A 123 -6.21 -0.92 1.64
N ALA A 124 -6.02 0.34 1.23
CA ALA A 124 -4.81 0.77 0.56
C ALA A 124 -4.54 2.24 0.89
N ALA A 125 -3.28 2.63 0.93
CA ALA A 125 -2.89 4.02 0.94
C ALA A 125 -1.64 4.21 0.09
N TYR A 126 -1.61 5.27 -0.70
CA TYR A 126 -0.49 5.57 -1.58
C TYR A 126 -0.39 7.08 -1.85
N ALA A 127 0.81 7.49 -2.25
CA ALA A 127 1.10 8.74 -2.91
C ALA A 127 1.76 8.48 -4.26
N ASP A 128 1.59 9.41 -5.18
CA ASP A 128 2.28 9.42 -6.47
C ASP A 128 2.87 10.80 -6.71
N ILE A 129 4.21 10.88 -6.83
CA ILE A 129 4.95 12.14 -6.91
C ILE A 129 4.59 12.91 -8.18
N ASP A 130 4.32 12.21 -9.28
CA ASP A 130 4.13 12.83 -10.59
C ASP A 130 2.74 13.44 -10.75
N SER A 131 1.69 12.69 -10.42
CA SER A 131 0.33 13.24 -10.36
C SER A 131 0.11 14.14 -9.14
N GLY A 132 0.97 14.05 -8.12
CA GLY A 132 0.84 14.78 -6.87
C GLY A 132 -0.34 14.32 -6.02
N VAL A 133 -0.90 13.13 -6.25
CA VAL A 133 -2.06 12.66 -5.50
C VAL A 133 -1.65 11.82 -4.29
N ALA A 134 -2.36 12.01 -3.19
CA ALA A 134 -2.31 11.14 -2.01
C ALA A 134 -3.71 10.60 -1.73
N VAL A 135 -3.84 9.27 -1.66
CA VAL A 135 -5.14 8.60 -1.57
C VAL A 135 -5.06 7.52 -0.50
N ALA A 136 -6.12 7.41 0.29
CA ALA A 136 -6.29 6.31 1.23
C ALA A 136 -7.73 5.79 1.20
N VAL A 137 -7.85 4.47 1.16
CA VAL A 137 -9.10 3.72 1.22
C VAL A 137 -8.98 2.79 2.41
N MET A 138 -9.73 3.06 3.48
CA MET A 138 -9.75 2.23 4.69
C MET A 138 -11.10 1.53 4.81
N ARG A 139 -11.08 0.21 5.02
CA ARG A 139 -12.28 -0.63 5.03
C ARG A 139 -12.49 -1.31 6.37
N ASN A 140 -13.75 -1.39 6.80
CA ASN A 140 -14.14 -2.13 8.01
C ASN A 140 -14.44 -3.60 7.73
N ARG A 141 -14.98 -3.92 6.55
CA ARG A 141 -15.20 -5.31 6.15
C ARG A 141 -13.86 -5.93 5.77
N PHE A 142 -13.41 -6.92 6.54
CA PHE A 142 -12.22 -7.68 6.22
C PHE A 142 -12.51 -8.61 5.04
N SER A 143 -11.84 -8.34 3.93
CA SER A 143 -11.86 -9.17 2.73
C SER A 143 -10.59 -8.87 1.93
N PRO A 144 -9.93 -9.86 1.31
CA PRO A 144 -8.71 -9.61 0.54
C PRO A 144 -8.98 -9.00 -0.84
N ASP A 145 -10.25 -8.74 -1.20
CA ASP A 145 -10.57 -8.07 -2.45
C ASP A 145 -10.05 -6.61 -2.48
N MET A 146 -9.52 -6.19 -3.62
CA MET A 146 -9.05 -4.80 -3.83
C MET A 146 -10.06 -3.94 -4.60
N ALA A 147 -11.29 -4.41 -4.82
CA ALA A 147 -12.21 -3.81 -5.79
C ALA A 147 -12.50 -2.33 -5.51
N ALA A 148 -12.69 -1.98 -4.24
CA ALA A 148 -12.92 -0.59 -3.83
C ALA A 148 -11.68 0.30 -4.08
N ALA A 149 -10.51 -0.15 -3.63
CA ALA A 149 -9.25 0.58 -3.82
C ALA A 149 -8.91 0.75 -5.31
N SER A 150 -9.02 -0.32 -6.10
CA SER A 150 -8.79 -0.29 -7.54
C SER A 150 -9.79 0.58 -8.31
N ARG A 151 -11.05 0.68 -7.85
CA ARG A 151 -12.05 1.56 -8.48
C ARG A 151 -11.75 3.02 -8.17
N ILE A 152 -11.42 3.34 -6.92
CA ILE A 152 -11.07 4.70 -6.51
C ILE A 152 -9.81 5.16 -7.24
N ASP A 153 -8.77 4.32 -7.31
CA ASP A 153 -7.55 4.66 -8.03
C ASP A 153 -7.80 5.00 -9.51
N ARG A 154 -8.64 4.22 -10.21
CA ARG A 154 -9.01 4.51 -11.61
C ARG A 154 -9.74 5.85 -11.75
N ILE A 155 -10.70 6.15 -10.86
CA ILE A 155 -11.39 7.45 -10.84
C ILE A 155 -10.38 8.59 -10.64
N VAL A 156 -9.41 8.41 -9.75
CA VAL A 156 -8.35 9.40 -9.52
C VAL A 156 -7.46 9.54 -10.76
N GLY A 157 -7.07 8.44 -11.39
CA GLY A 157 -6.25 8.46 -12.62
C GLY A 157 -6.95 9.15 -13.80
N ASP A 158 -8.27 8.97 -13.93
CA ASP A 158 -9.08 9.62 -14.97
C ASP A 158 -9.20 11.14 -14.75
N LEU A 159 -9.22 11.59 -13.49
CA LEU A 159 -9.39 13.01 -13.13
C LEU A 159 -8.06 13.77 -12.96
N LEU A 160 -7.02 13.07 -12.51
CA LEU A 160 -5.72 13.62 -12.13
C LEU A 160 -4.60 12.73 -12.71
N PRO A 161 -4.43 12.74 -14.05
CA PRO A 161 -3.38 11.94 -14.68
C PRO A 161 -1.98 12.44 -14.26
N ALA A 162 -0.99 11.55 -14.34
CA ALA A 162 0.40 11.92 -14.12
C ALA A 162 0.77 13.09 -15.03
N GLN A 163 1.37 14.13 -14.45
CA GLN A 163 1.85 15.25 -15.23
C GLN A 163 3.27 14.93 -15.67
N ASN A 164 3.50 14.84 -16.99
CA ASN A 164 4.84 14.78 -17.55
C ASN A 164 5.54 16.11 -17.22
N ARG A 165 6.18 16.18 -16.06
CA ARG A 165 7.19 17.21 -15.79
C ARG A 165 8.42 16.81 -16.59
N SER A 166 8.47 17.25 -17.85
CA SER A 166 9.71 17.38 -18.59
C SER A 166 10.60 18.36 -17.81
N GLU A 167 11.79 17.89 -17.42
CA GLU A 167 12.90 18.76 -17.00
C GLU A 167 13.23 19.80 -18.08
#